data_AF-A0A9Q1Q8R1-F1
#
_entry.id   AF-A0A9Q1Q8R1-F1
#
_cell.length_a   1.000
_cell.length_b   1.000
_cell.length_c   1.000
_cell.angle_alpha   90.00
_cell.angle_beta   90.00
_cell.angle_gamma   90.00
#
_symmetry.space_group_name_H-M   'P 1'
#
loop_
_entity.id
_entity.type
_entity.pdbx_description
1 polymer ?
#
loop_
_entity_poly.entity_id
_entity_poly.type
_entity_poly.pdbx_seq_one_letter_code
_entity_poly.pdbx_strand_id
1 'polypeptide(L)'
;MANNLVPAATTLFLLLLTLTTADKDSDLILHVEGNPLEVGSEYYIRRAVGFFGGIVRSGRDGQWRSHHGVSGVTRHPFQKKIDRGDPVKFAPVDETRKEIHLSSEVQIDSGLSAYCRSDGFWRVSFDAYTRGDVIIASGTFGVPCSSFRIEKTEGSHNAYKIAYSPPTTSSLQQRYLTVFRDLLSGLKLVGLTDDSTQGLLFVFYKKTKDVAASY
;
A
#
# COMPACT_ATOMS: atom_id res chain seq x y z
N MET A 1 72.08 -26.10 12.56
CA MET A 1 70.93 -25.70 13.41
C MET A 1 70.23 -24.54 12.73
N ALA A 2 68.90 -24.64 12.62
CA ALA A 2 67.92 -23.62 12.24
C ALA A 2 68.06 -22.88 10.88
N ASN A 3 67.27 -23.36 9.91
CA ASN A 3 66.71 -22.57 8.82
C ASN A 3 65.81 -21.45 9.37
N ASN A 4 65.72 -20.31 8.68
CA ASN A 4 64.51 -19.48 8.71
C ASN A 4 64.30 -18.83 7.34
N LEU A 5 63.32 -19.38 6.62
CA LEU A 5 62.71 -18.78 5.44
C LEU A 5 61.95 -17.52 5.86
N VAL A 6 62.16 -16.44 5.11
CA VAL A 6 61.29 -15.26 5.14
C VAL A 6 59.99 -15.60 4.39
N PRO A 7 58.78 -15.47 4.98
CA PRO A 7 57.55 -15.69 4.23
C PRO A 7 57.20 -14.40 3.47
N ALA A 8 57.27 -14.47 2.15
CA ALA A 8 56.61 -13.52 1.25
C ALA A 8 55.11 -13.84 1.20
N ALA A 9 54.33 -13.36 2.18
CA ALA A 9 52.88 -13.61 2.18
C ALA A 9 52.11 -12.60 3.03
N THR A 10 52.31 -11.29 2.85
CA THR A 10 51.51 -10.28 3.57
C THR A 10 51.16 -9.08 2.70
N THR A 11 50.69 -9.33 1.48
CA THR A 11 50.14 -8.27 0.61
C THR A 11 48.99 -8.77 -0.26
N LEU A 12 48.15 -9.68 0.25
CA LEU A 12 46.94 -10.14 -0.45
C LEU A 12 45.72 -10.29 0.47
N PHE A 13 45.63 -9.47 1.53
CA PHE A 13 44.48 -9.49 2.44
C PHE A 13 43.77 -8.14 2.59
N LEU A 14 44.15 -7.13 1.80
CA LEU A 14 43.52 -5.80 1.82
C LEU A 14 42.69 -5.46 0.58
N LEU A 15 42.54 -6.38 -0.38
CA LEU A 15 41.75 -6.15 -1.59
C LEU A 15 40.35 -6.79 -1.57
N LEU A 16 39.93 -7.38 -0.44
CA LEU A 16 38.61 -8.02 -0.30
C LEU A 16 37.57 -7.16 0.44
N LEU A 17 37.87 -5.89 0.76
CA LEU A 17 37.09 -5.15 1.76
C LEU A 17 36.06 -4.13 1.25
N THR A 18 35.89 -3.91 -0.07
CA THR A 18 34.78 -3.04 -0.53
C THR A 18 34.27 -3.42 -1.91
N LEU A 19 33.73 -4.64 -2.08
CA LEU A 19 32.60 -4.79 -3.00
C LEU A 19 31.35 -4.39 -2.22
N THR A 20 31.18 -3.08 -2.02
CA THR A 20 29.83 -2.55 -1.86
C THR A 20 29.16 -2.77 -3.21
N THR A 21 28.44 -3.87 -3.38
CA THR A 21 27.40 -3.93 -4.40
C THR A 21 26.49 -2.75 -4.08
N ALA A 22 26.58 -1.70 -4.89
CA ALA A 22 25.56 -0.66 -4.89
C ALA A 22 24.25 -1.41 -5.13
N ASP A 23 23.49 -1.60 -4.07
CA ASP A 23 22.19 -2.24 -4.14
C ASP A 23 21.39 -1.35 -5.09
N LYS A 24 21.21 -1.84 -6.31
CA LYS A 24 20.53 -1.10 -7.35
C LYS A 24 19.13 -0.94 -6.80
N ASP A 25 18.78 0.26 -6.33
CA ASP A 25 17.53 0.51 -5.59
C ASP A 25 16.41 -0.18 -6.36
N SER A 26 15.93 -1.29 -5.80
CA SER A 26 15.02 -2.17 -6.53
C SER A 26 13.77 -1.36 -6.78
N ASP A 27 13.33 -1.31 -8.03
CA ASP A 27 12.09 -0.64 -8.39
C ASP A 27 10.86 -1.47 -7.96
N LEU A 28 11.05 -2.56 -7.24
CA LEU A 28 9.99 -3.37 -6.67
C LEU A 28 9.44 -2.77 -5.39
N ILE A 29 8.14 -2.96 -5.18
CA ILE A 29 7.51 -2.63 -3.91
C ILE A 29 7.71 -3.80 -2.96
N LEU A 30 8.21 -3.53 -1.76
CA LEU A 30 8.48 -4.54 -0.75
C LEU A 30 7.40 -4.52 0.32
N HIS A 31 7.02 -5.69 0.82
CA HIS A 31 6.29 -5.80 2.08
C HIS A 31 7.27 -5.70 3.27
N VAL A 32 6.74 -5.64 4.50
CA VAL A 32 7.55 -5.33 5.70
C VAL A 32 8.68 -6.33 5.99
N GLU A 33 8.54 -7.59 5.56
CA GLU A 33 9.61 -8.59 5.67
C GLU A 33 10.70 -8.45 4.57
N GLY A 34 10.60 -7.47 3.68
CA GLY A 34 11.60 -7.15 2.67
C GLY A 34 11.50 -7.93 1.36
N ASN A 35 10.49 -8.79 1.18
CA ASN A 35 10.25 -9.43 -0.12
C ASN A 35 9.31 -8.60 -0.99
N PRO A 36 9.38 -8.74 -2.33
CA PRO A 36 8.48 -8.03 -3.25
C PRO A 36 7.00 -8.37 -3.06
N LEU A 37 6.13 -7.41 -3.40
CA LEU A 37 4.71 -7.66 -3.56
C LEU A 37 4.46 -8.56 -4.77
N GLU A 38 3.92 -9.74 -4.50
CA GLU A 38 3.47 -10.70 -5.51
C GLU A 38 2.06 -10.38 -6.02
N VAL A 39 1.88 -10.47 -7.34
CA VAL A 39 0.57 -10.37 -7.99
C VAL A 39 -0.38 -11.46 -7.46
N GLY A 40 -1.61 -11.07 -7.10
CA GLY A 40 -2.67 -11.99 -6.64
C GLY A 40 -2.55 -12.46 -5.19
N SER A 41 -1.42 -12.23 -4.52
CA SER A 41 -1.26 -12.43 -3.07
C SER A 41 -2.02 -11.35 -2.29
N GLU A 42 -2.52 -11.72 -1.12
CA GLU A 42 -3.28 -10.83 -0.23
C GLU A 42 -2.35 -10.08 0.73
N TYR A 43 -2.58 -8.78 0.90
CA TYR A 43 -1.81 -7.91 1.78
C TYR A 43 -2.71 -6.99 2.59
N TYR A 44 -2.35 -6.74 3.85
CA TYR A 44 -2.94 -5.66 4.64
C TYR A 44 -2.20 -4.35 4.37
N ILE A 45 -2.95 -3.28 4.10
CA ILE A 45 -2.41 -1.91 4.01
C ILE A 45 -2.54 -1.25 5.37
N ARG A 46 -1.41 -0.86 5.96
CA ARG A 46 -1.36 -0.18 7.26
C ARG A 46 -0.57 1.10 7.18
N ARG A 47 -0.92 2.09 8.00
CA ARG A 47 -0.14 3.33 8.08
C ARG A 47 1.24 3.02 8.69
N ALA A 48 2.29 3.59 8.12
CA ALA A 48 3.66 3.43 8.59
C ALA A 48 3.90 4.09 9.96
N VAL A 49 3.24 5.25 10.19
CA VAL A 49 3.43 6.08 11.38
C VAL A 49 2.08 6.43 12.02
N GLY A 50 1.99 6.30 13.35
CA GLY A 50 0.81 6.66 14.15
C GLY A 50 -0.11 5.49 14.55
N PHE A 51 -1.07 5.75 15.44
CA PHE A 51 -1.94 4.74 16.09
C PHE A 51 -3.17 4.32 15.28
N PHE A 52 -3.01 4.15 13.97
CA PHE A 52 -4.11 3.77 13.09
C PHE A 52 -4.03 2.27 12.73
N GLY A 53 -5.18 1.58 12.77
CA GLY A 53 -5.37 0.23 12.21
C GLY A 53 -5.26 0.21 10.68
N GLY A 54 -5.63 -0.92 10.06
CA GLY A 54 -5.64 -1.06 8.60
C GLY A 54 -6.86 -0.45 7.91
N ILE A 55 -6.81 -0.42 6.58
CA ILE A 55 -7.91 0.04 5.73
C ILE A 55 -9.01 -1.03 5.70
N VAL A 56 -10.28 -0.62 5.80
CA VAL A 56 -11.43 -1.53 5.79
C VAL A 56 -12.47 -1.07 4.77
N ARG A 57 -13.24 -2.00 4.22
CA ARG A 57 -14.47 -1.64 3.52
C ARG A 57 -15.53 -1.26 4.55
N SER A 58 -16.24 -0.16 4.32
CA SER A 58 -17.33 0.23 5.20
C SER A 58 -18.32 1.11 4.45
N GLY A 59 -19.59 1.02 4.84
CA GLY A 59 -20.57 2.02 4.47
C GLY A 59 -20.36 3.34 5.17
N ARG A 60 -20.94 4.42 4.61
CA ARG A 60 -20.88 5.75 5.23
C ARG A 60 -21.59 5.79 6.59
N ASP A 61 -22.60 4.97 6.80
CA ASP A 61 -23.29 4.79 8.09
C ASP A 61 -22.46 3.98 9.11
N GLY A 62 -21.25 3.55 8.74
CA GLY A 62 -20.40 2.69 9.55
C GLY A 62 -20.92 1.26 9.62
N GLN A 63 -22.00 0.95 8.90
CA GLN A 63 -22.53 -0.39 8.84
C GLN A 63 -21.81 -1.19 7.76
N TRP A 64 -21.54 -2.44 8.11
CA TRP A 64 -21.02 -3.47 7.21
C TRP A 64 -22.02 -3.86 6.10
N ARG A 65 -23.22 -3.31 6.08
CA ARG A 65 -24.27 -3.71 5.11
C ARG A 65 -24.34 -2.80 3.89
N SER A 66 -23.66 -1.67 3.93
CA SER A 66 -23.77 -0.59 2.95
C SER A 66 -22.42 -0.35 2.26
N HIS A 67 -21.72 -1.41 1.81
CA HIS A 67 -20.32 -1.34 1.29
C HIS A 67 -20.19 -0.58 -0.05
N HIS A 68 -20.47 0.72 -0.04
CA HIS A 68 -20.29 1.61 -1.18
C HIS A 68 -19.03 2.46 -1.05
N GLY A 69 -18.08 2.12 -0.17
CA GLY A 69 -16.90 2.95 0.11
C GLY A 69 -15.70 2.18 0.67
N VAL A 70 -14.50 2.75 0.51
CA VAL A 70 -13.32 2.40 1.30
C VAL A 70 -13.23 3.36 2.48
N SER A 71 -13.28 2.82 3.69
CA SER A 71 -13.21 3.62 4.90
C SER A 71 -11.82 3.48 5.52
N GLY A 72 -11.25 4.64 5.83
CA GLY A 72 -9.91 4.75 6.36
C GLY A 72 -9.94 4.56 7.86
N VAL A 73 -9.68 3.35 8.33
CA VAL A 73 -9.35 3.08 9.73
C VAL A 73 -10.37 3.66 10.72
N THR A 74 -11.53 3.02 10.81
CA THR A 74 -12.31 3.11 12.03
C THR A 74 -11.69 2.10 13.01
N ARG A 75 -11.32 2.53 14.21
CA ARG A 75 -11.54 1.66 15.37
C ARG A 75 -13.05 1.51 15.39
N HIS A 76 -13.59 0.53 14.66
CA HIS A 76 -15.03 0.33 14.59
C HIS A 76 -15.50 0.35 16.05
N PRO A 77 -16.48 1.18 16.45
CA PRO A 77 -16.77 1.41 17.86
C PRO A 77 -17.08 0.10 18.62
N PHE A 78 -17.42 -0.97 17.89
CA PHE A 78 -17.68 -2.30 18.39
C PHE A 78 -16.52 -3.31 18.29
N GLN A 79 -15.37 -2.96 17.69
CA GLN A 79 -14.20 -3.84 17.63
C GLN A 79 -13.18 -3.52 18.74
N LYS A 80 -12.92 -4.51 19.60
CA LYS A 80 -12.01 -4.41 20.76
C LYS A 80 -10.53 -4.66 20.42
N LYS A 81 -10.19 -5.20 19.24
CA LYS A 81 -8.80 -5.47 18.80
C LYS A 81 -8.32 -4.43 17.79
N ILE A 82 -6.99 -4.25 17.70
CA ILE A 82 -6.34 -3.49 16.63
C ILE A 82 -6.64 -4.21 15.32
N ASP A 83 -7.53 -3.63 14.52
CA ASP A 83 -7.92 -4.19 13.23
C ASP A 83 -6.75 -4.08 12.25
N ARG A 84 -6.37 -5.21 11.64
CA ARG A 84 -5.35 -5.26 10.58
C ARG A 84 -5.90 -4.68 9.27
N GLY A 85 -7.21 -4.46 9.19
CA GLY A 85 -7.91 -4.05 7.99
C GLY A 85 -8.40 -5.24 7.17
N ASP A 86 -9.08 -4.95 6.07
CA ASP A 86 -9.37 -5.91 5.03
C ASP A 86 -8.10 -6.13 4.17
N PRO A 87 -7.77 -7.37 3.83
CA PRO A 87 -6.70 -7.62 2.89
C PRO A 87 -7.09 -7.18 1.48
N VAL A 88 -6.10 -6.75 0.71
CA VAL A 88 -6.23 -6.40 -0.71
C VAL A 88 -5.26 -7.19 -1.56
N LYS A 89 -5.53 -7.27 -2.85
CA LYS A 89 -4.62 -7.78 -3.88
C LYS A 89 -4.20 -6.64 -4.79
N PHE A 90 -2.99 -6.74 -5.31
CA PHE A 90 -2.46 -5.81 -6.30
C PHE A 90 -2.39 -6.53 -7.66
N ALA A 91 -2.85 -5.84 -8.70
CA ALA A 91 -2.76 -6.29 -10.07
C ALA A 91 -2.18 -5.16 -10.94
N PRO A 92 -1.08 -5.37 -11.67
CA PRO A 92 -0.57 -4.37 -12.59
C PRO A 92 -1.61 -4.12 -13.69
N VAL A 93 -1.77 -2.87 -14.11
CA VAL A 93 -2.65 -2.54 -15.25
C VAL A 93 -2.13 -3.18 -16.53
N ASP A 94 -0.80 -3.25 -16.67
CA ASP A 94 -0.13 -4.06 -17.68
C ASP A 94 -0.08 -5.52 -17.23
N GLU A 95 -1.05 -6.32 -17.69
CA GLU A 95 -1.21 -7.73 -17.33
C GLU A 95 -0.02 -8.62 -17.75
N THR A 96 0.88 -8.13 -18.61
CA THR A 96 2.10 -8.87 -18.97
C THR A 96 3.14 -8.89 -17.84
N ARG A 97 3.00 -7.97 -16.87
CA ARG A 97 3.89 -7.88 -15.71
C ARG A 97 3.52 -8.90 -14.65
N LYS A 98 4.55 -9.53 -14.07
CA LYS A 98 4.41 -10.53 -13.00
C LYS A 98 4.73 -9.99 -11.61
N GLU A 99 5.22 -8.77 -11.55
CA GLU A 99 5.70 -8.11 -10.34
C GLU A 99 5.09 -6.71 -10.24
N ILE A 100 4.98 -6.17 -9.03
CA ILE A 100 4.49 -4.81 -8.80
C ILE A 100 5.68 -3.86 -8.61
N HIS A 101 5.82 -2.90 -9.53
CA HIS A 101 6.91 -1.92 -9.53
C HIS A 101 6.44 -0.56 -9.01
N LEU A 102 7.36 0.19 -8.43
CA LEU A 102 7.24 1.58 -8.05
C LEU A 102 6.77 2.41 -9.24
N SER A 103 5.86 3.34 -8.97
CA SER A 103 5.28 4.29 -9.93
C SER A 103 4.65 3.66 -11.18
N SER A 104 4.52 2.33 -11.24
CA SER A 104 3.73 1.64 -12.25
C SER A 104 2.26 1.65 -11.88
N GLU A 105 1.39 1.63 -12.89
CA GLU A 105 -0.05 1.63 -12.66
C GLU A 105 -0.52 0.28 -12.16
N VAL A 106 -1.25 0.31 -11.05
CA VAL A 106 -1.74 -0.86 -10.33
C VAL A 106 -3.21 -0.66 -9.96
N GLN A 107 -3.97 -1.73 -10.04
CA GLN A 107 -5.31 -1.82 -9.49
C GLN A 107 -5.27 -2.51 -8.14
N ILE A 108 -6.10 -2.03 -7.22
CA ILE A 108 -6.18 -2.52 -5.84
C ILE A 108 -7.54 -3.19 -5.67
N ASP A 109 -7.54 -4.48 -5.39
CA ASP A 109 -8.76 -5.30 -5.24
C ASP A 109 -8.98 -5.70 -3.79
N SER A 110 -10.09 -5.31 -3.19
CA SER A 110 -10.50 -5.75 -1.85
C SER A 110 -11.36 -7.02 -1.86
N GLY A 111 -11.51 -7.65 -3.02
CA GLY A 111 -12.35 -8.83 -3.25
C GLY A 111 -13.84 -8.52 -3.25
N LEU A 112 -14.63 -9.53 -3.61
CA LEU A 112 -16.09 -9.41 -3.68
C LEU A 112 -16.68 -8.99 -2.33
N SER A 113 -17.63 -8.05 -2.38
CA SER A 113 -18.54 -7.80 -1.28
C SER A 113 -19.66 -8.84 -1.34
N ALA A 114 -19.71 -9.76 -0.38
CA ALA A 114 -20.77 -10.78 -0.30
C ALA A 114 -22.18 -10.19 -0.31
N TYR A 115 -22.31 -8.94 0.13
CA TYR A 115 -23.59 -8.22 0.20
C TYR A 115 -23.90 -7.45 -1.08
N CYS A 116 -22.94 -6.70 -1.61
CA CYS A 116 -23.17 -5.82 -2.76
C CYS A 116 -23.05 -6.54 -4.11
N ARG A 117 -22.50 -7.77 -4.14
CA ARG A 117 -22.24 -8.55 -5.37
C ARG A 117 -21.54 -7.73 -6.46
N SER A 118 -20.75 -6.75 -6.05
CA SER A 118 -19.93 -5.91 -6.90
C SER A 118 -18.48 -6.34 -6.78
N ASP A 119 -17.71 -6.08 -7.83
CA ASP A 119 -16.27 -6.20 -7.82
C ASP A 119 -15.65 -5.33 -6.71
N GLY A 120 -14.50 -5.75 -6.20
CA GLY A 120 -13.82 -5.14 -5.06
C GLY A 120 -12.78 -4.09 -5.44
N PHE A 121 -12.66 -3.72 -6.73
CA PHE A 121 -11.61 -2.81 -7.16
C PHE A 121 -11.84 -1.41 -6.62
N TRP A 122 -10.74 -0.79 -6.21
CA TRP A 122 -10.76 0.59 -5.76
C TRP A 122 -11.02 1.50 -6.96
N ARG A 123 -11.88 2.48 -6.74
CA ARG A 123 -12.21 3.52 -7.71
C ARG A 123 -12.35 4.85 -7.00
N VAL A 124 -11.77 5.89 -7.59
CA VAL A 124 -12.01 7.26 -7.16
C VAL A 124 -13.41 7.68 -7.60
N SER A 125 -14.19 8.21 -6.67
CA SER A 125 -15.50 8.78 -6.95
C SER A 125 -15.64 10.12 -6.25
N PHE A 126 -16.28 11.07 -6.93
CA PHE A 126 -16.62 12.33 -6.31
C PHE A 126 -17.81 12.16 -5.36
N ASP A 127 -17.73 12.79 -4.19
CA ASP A 127 -18.78 12.82 -3.20
C ASP A 127 -19.05 14.25 -2.76
N ALA A 128 -20.20 14.79 -3.20
CA ALA A 128 -20.60 16.16 -2.94
C ALA A 128 -20.74 16.46 -1.44
N TYR A 129 -21.04 15.45 -0.62
CA TYR A 129 -21.27 15.62 0.81
C TYR A 129 -19.97 15.74 1.61
N THR A 130 -18.90 15.09 1.17
CA THR A 130 -17.56 15.17 1.77
C THR A 130 -16.70 16.25 1.15
N ARG A 131 -17.29 17.06 0.23
CA ARG A 131 -16.63 18.16 -0.50
C ARG A 131 -15.39 17.73 -1.29
N GLY A 132 -15.32 16.49 -1.76
CA GLY A 132 -14.13 16.02 -2.47
C GLY A 132 -14.18 14.58 -2.98
N ASP A 133 -13.03 14.13 -3.45
CA ASP A 133 -12.83 12.79 -4.02
C ASP A 133 -12.55 11.76 -2.93
N VAL A 134 -13.37 10.71 -2.93
CA VAL A 134 -13.37 9.60 -1.97
C VAL A 134 -13.03 8.31 -2.71
N ILE A 135 -12.31 7.42 -2.04
CA ILE A 135 -12.02 6.08 -2.58
C ILE A 135 -13.17 5.13 -2.26
N ILE A 136 -13.65 4.41 -3.27
CA ILE A 136 -14.75 3.45 -3.18
C ILE A 136 -14.30 2.07 -3.69
N ALA A 137 -14.49 1.02 -2.88
CA ALA A 137 -14.22 -0.38 -3.27
C ALA A 137 -15.50 -1.01 -3.83
N SER A 138 -15.93 -0.49 -4.98
CA SER A 138 -17.01 -1.04 -5.79
C SER A 138 -16.78 -0.79 -7.28
N GLY A 139 -15.52 -0.63 -7.68
CA GLY A 139 -15.10 -0.49 -9.06
C GLY A 139 -14.93 -1.86 -9.73
N THR A 140 -14.94 -1.85 -11.05
CA THR A 140 -14.63 -3.01 -11.90
C THR A 140 -13.21 -2.85 -12.47
N PHE A 141 -12.56 -3.97 -12.77
CA PHE A 141 -11.22 -3.94 -13.37
C PHE A 141 -11.20 -3.13 -14.68
N GLY A 142 -10.17 -2.31 -14.87
CA GLY A 142 -9.91 -1.62 -16.14
C GLY A 142 -10.86 -0.45 -16.45
N VAL A 143 -11.68 -0.04 -15.48
CA VAL A 143 -12.55 1.14 -15.64
C VAL A 143 -11.78 2.44 -15.36
N PRO A 144 -12.18 3.57 -15.96
CA PRO A 144 -11.61 4.87 -15.60
C PRO A 144 -11.65 5.12 -14.09
N CYS A 145 -10.63 5.81 -13.60
CA CYS A 145 -10.48 6.18 -12.19
C CYS A 145 -10.20 5.00 -11.23
N SER A 146 -9.75 3.85 -11.73
CA SER A 146 -9.35 2.68 -10.91
C SER A 146 -7.85 2.40 -10.87
N SER A 147 -7.05 3.17 -11.61
CA SER A 147 -5.59 3.02 -11.65
C SER A 147 -4.91 3.88 -10.58
N PHE A 148 -4.06 3.25 -9.78
CA PHE A 148 -3.24 3.88 -8.75
C PHE A 148 -1.76 3.67 -9.04
N ARG A 149 -0.89 4.37 -8.33
CA ARG A 149 0.56 4.16 -8.32
C ARG A 149 1.03 4.06 -6.89
N ILE A 150 2.09 3.29 -6.65
CA ILE A 150 2.70 3.20 -5.33
C ILE A 150 4.11 3.75 -5.44
N GLU A 151 4.42 4.70 -4.56
CA GLU A 151 5.63 5.50 -4.67
C GLU A 151 6.42 5.48 -3.38
N LYS A 152 7.74 5.47 -3.52
CA LYS A 152 8.64 5.58 -2.38
C LYS A 152 8.76 7.06 -2.02
N THR A 153 8.79 7.36 -0.73
CA THR A 153 9.15 8.70 -0.25
C THR A 153 10.62 8.71 0.14
N GLU A 154 11.33 9.79 -0.18
CA GLU A 154 12.72 9.96 0.25
C GLU A 154 12.87 9.76 1.75
N GLY A 155 13.90 8.99 2.15
CA GLY A 155 14.19 8.68 3.55
C GLY A 155 13.26 7.65 4.20
N SER A 156 12.31 7.06 3.47
CA SER A 156 11.43 6.02 4.01
C SER A 156 11.86 4.62 3.56
N HIS A 157 12.13 3.73 4.53
CA HIS A 157 12.43 2.32 4.29
C HIS A 157 11.14 1.51 4.32
N ASN A 158 10.80 0.84 3.20
CA ASN A 158 9.62 -0.03 3.04
C ASN A 158 8.28 0.65 3.38
N ALA A 159 8.21 1.98 3.28
CA ALA A 159 7.00 2.75 3.42
C ALA A 159 6.75 3.56 2.15
N TYR A 160 5.48 3.63 1.75
CA TYR A 160 5.08 4.06 0.42
C TYR A 160 3.87 4.98 0.50
N LYS A 161 3.78 5.91 -0.45
CA LYS A 161 2.54 6.64 -0.72
C LYS A 161 1.77 5.92 -1.81
N ILE A 162 0.45 5.91 -1.68
CA ILE A 162 -0.42 5.47 -2.77
C ILE A 162 -0.94 6.74 -3.46
N ALA A 163 -0.67 6.85 -4.74
CA ALA A 163 -1.00 7.97 -5.58
C ALA A 163 -2.08 7.61 -6.60
N TYR A 164 -2.80 8.64 -7.04
CA TYR A 164 -3.80 8.58 -8.10
C TYR A 164 -3.53 9.71 -9.08
N SER A 165 -3.57 9.39 -10.37
CA SER A 165 -3.49 10.36 -11.46
C SER A 165 -4.79 10.28 -12.27
N PRO A 166 -5.59 11.36 -12.35
CA PRO A 166 -6.78 11.37 -13.18
C PRO A 166 -6.46 11.09 -14.66
N PRO A 167 -7.32 10.37 -15.41
CA PRO A 167 -7.05 9.98 -16.80
C PRO A 167 -6.83 11.14 -17.78
N THR A 168 -7.32 12.34 -17.45
CA THR A 168 -7.36 13.50 -18.34
C THR A 168 -6.35 14.60 -17.98
N THR A 169 -5.47 14.35 -17.02
CA THR A 169 -4.58 15.38 -16.46
C THR A 169 -3.11 15.03 -16.67
N SER A 170 -2.27 16.03 -16.91
CA SER A 170 -0.82 15.83 -16.95
C SER A 170 -0.32 15.25 -15.62
N SER A 171 0.86 14.61 -15.62
CA SER A 171 1.49 14.00 -14.42
C SER A 171 1.69 14.96 -13.24
N LEU A 172 1.44 16.26 -13.42
CA LEU A 172 1.58 17.32 -12.42
C LEU A 172 0.38 17.43 -11.47
N GLN A 173 -0.75 16.76 -11.75
CA GLN A 173 -1.94 16.75 -10.87
C GLN A 173 -2.11 15.42 -10.14
N GLN A 174 -0.99 14.85 -9.70
CA GLN A 174 -1.00 13.65 -8.90
C GLN A 174 -1.52 13.94 -7.49
N ARG A 175 -2.41 13.07 -7.02
CA ARG A 175 -3.04 13.16 -5.71
C ARG A 175 -2.67 11.94 -4.89
N TYR A 176 -2.61 12.11 -3.58
CA TYR A 176 -2.18 11.06 -2.66
C TYR A 176 -3.31 10.61 -1.75
N LEU A 177 -3.31 9.34 -1.40
CA LEU A 177 -4.23 8.81 -0.42
C LEU A 177 -4.03 9.51 0.93
N THR A 178 -5.14 10.01 1.46
CA THR A 178 -5.22 10.58 2.79
C THR A 178 -6.43 10.04 3.54
N VAL A 179 -6.54 10.45 4.81
CA VAL A 179 -7.70 10.15 5.63
C VAL A 179 -8.29 11.45 6.15
N PHE A 180 -9.57 11.65 5.86
CA PHE A 180 -10.33 12.77 6.38
C PHE A 180 -11.47 12.25 7.26
N ARG A 181 -12.00 13.13 8.13
CA ARG A 181 -13.17 12.80 8.94
C ARG A 181 -14.42 13.22 8.17
N ASP A 182 -15.31 12.27 7.90
CA ASP A 182 -16.64 12.58 7.41
C ASP A 182 -17.43 13.29 8.52
N LEU A 183 -17.98 14.46 8.20
CA LEU A 183 -18.68 15.30 9.17
C LEU A 183 -20.08 14.76 9.49
N LEU A 184 -20.66 13.97 8.59
CA LEU A 184 -21.99 13.39 8.80
C LEU A 184 -21.93 12.15 9.70
N SER A 185 -21.08 11.19 9.37
CA SER A 185 -20.96 9.93 10.11
C SER A 185 -19.94 9.96 11.25
N GLY A 186 -19.03 10.95 11.25
CA GLY A 186 -17.89 10.99 12.15
C GLY A 186 -16.80 9.96 11.83
N LEU A 187 -16.99 9.12 10.82
CA LEU A 187 -16.03 8.11 10.38
C LEU A 187 -14.81 8.76 9.75
N LYS A 188 -13.73 7.98 9.68
CA LYS A 188 -12.53 8.35 8.94
C LYS A 188 -12.59 7.65 7.60
N LEU A 189 -12.62 8.41 6.50
CA LEU A 189 -12.73 7.87 5.15
C LEU A 189 -11.40 7.99 4.42
N VAL A 190 -11.12 7.07 3.49
CA VAL A 190 -9.98 7.21 2.58
C VAL A 190 -10.39 8.15 1.45
N GLY A 191 -9.61 9.21 1.27
CA GLY A 191 -9.79 10.18 0.20
C GLY A 191 -8.48 10.54 -0.48
N LEU A 192 -8.54 11.57 -1.32
CA LEU A 192 -7.38 12.09 -2.04
C LEU A 192 -7.06 13.53 -1.65
N THR A 193 -5.77 13.84 -1.52
CA THR A 193 -5.24 15.18 -1.31
C THR A 193 -4.20 15.54 -2.36
N ASP A 194 -4.17 16.81 -2.75
CA ASP A 194 -3.16 17.35 -3.68
C ASP A 194 -1.90 17.77 -2.91
N ASP A 195 -2.01 17.92 -1.59
CA ASP A 195 -0.89 18.21 -0.71
C ASP A 195 -0.10 16.92 -0.43
N SER A 196 1.05 16.80 -1.09
CA SER A 196 1.95 15.66 -0.91
C SER A 196 2.40 15.44 0.53
N THR A 197 2.38 16.46 1.39
CA THR A 197 2.73 16.35 2.82
C THR A 197 1.63 15.73 3.66
N GLN A 198 0.37 15.78 3.18
CA GLN A 198 -0.80 15.15 3.80
C GLN A 198 -1.05 13.73 3.27
N GLY A 199 -0.34 13.33 2.21
CA GLY A 199 -0.31 11.95 1.73
C GLY A 199 0.24 11.00 2.79
N LEU A 200 -0.52 9.95 3.10
CA LEU A 200 -0.15 9.00 4.14
C LEU A 200 0.92 8.04 3.63
N LEU A 201 1.84 7.70 4.54
CA LEU A 201 2.78 6.60 4.34
C LEU A 201 2.14 5.29 4.78
N PHE A 202 2.24 4.29 3.93
CA PHE A 202 1.72 2.95 4.13
C PHE A 202 2.83 1.91 4.08
N VAL A 203 2.63 0.84 4.84
CA VAL A 203 3.42 -0.39 4.77
C VAL A 203 2.48 -1.54 4.43
N PHE A 204 3.03 -2.58 3.81
CA PHE A 204 2.27 -3.74 3.37
C PHE A 204 2.68 -4.97 4.19
N TYR A 205 1.69 -5.68 4.74
CA TYR A 205 1.90 -6.95 5.45
C TYR A 205 1.30 -8.07 4.63
N LYS A 206 2.10 -9.07 4.24
CA LYS A 206 1.56 -10.23 3.54
C LYS A 206 0.59 -10.98 4.45
N LYS A 207 -0.63 -11.23 3.98
CA LYS A 207 -1.58 -12.08 4.69
C LYS A 207 -1.08 -13.51 4.59
N THR A 208 -0.50 -14.03 5.67
CA THR A 208 -0.24 -15.45 5.82
C THR A 208 -1.55 -16.16 6.14
N LYS A 209 -1.72 -17.42 5.73
CA LYS A 209 -2.83 -18.27 6.22
C LYS A 209 -2.88 -18.13 7.74
N ASP A 210 -4.06 -17.86 8.30
CA ASP A 210 -4.23 -17.65 9.73
C ASP A 210 -3.64 -18.84 10.51
N VAL A 211 -2.44 -18.66 11.05
CA VAL A 211 -2.09 -19.35 12.29
C VAL A 211 -2.95 -18.63 13.32
N ALA A 212 -3.96 -19.33 13.84
CA ALA A 212 -4.86 -18.84 14.87
C ALA A 212 -4.04 -18.04 15.90
N ALA A 213 -4.16 -16.72 15.86
CA ALA A 213 -3.37 -15.83 16.67
C ALA A 213 -3.82 -16.01 18.12
N SER A 214 -3.11 -16.86 18.85
CA SER A 214 -3.13 -16.92 20.30
C SER A 214 -2.37 -15.69 20.81
N TYR A 215 -3.13 -14.61 21.01
CA TYR A 215 -2.78 -13.45 21.84
C TYR A 215 -4.06 -12.97 22.53
#